data_AF-A0A0C4FED3-F1
#
_entry.id   AF-A0A0C4FED3-F1
#
_cell.length_a   1.000
_cell.length_b   1.000
_cell.length_c   1.000
_cell.angle_alpha   90.00
_cell.angle_beta   90.00
_cell.angle_gamma   90.00
#
_symmetry.space_group_name_H-M   'P 1'
#
loop_
_entity.id
_entity.type
_entity.pdbx_description
1 polymer ?
#
loop_
_entity_poly.entity_id
_entity_poly.type
_entity_poly.pdbx_seq_one_letter_code
_entity_poly.pdbx_strand_id
1 'polypeptide(L)'
;MLGWIVAGVYLTDWTFIGDGNPDQLREKPHQINFNKRQKAAELIVQIQSYQSMPYQLAPMPSIGKFLEDSLENPRDEKELYDLSLELEPRERDDEKIARLLAESGFL
;
A
#
# COMPACT_ATOMS: atom_id res chain seq x y z
N MET A 1 -16.58 2.09 -11.80
CA MET A 1 -15.22 1.58 -11.60
C MET A 1 -14.73 2.16 -10.28
N LEU A 2 -15.05 1.49 -9.16
CA LEU A 2 -14.65 1.94 -7.83
C LEU A 2 -13.24 1.42 -7.59
N GLY A 3 -12.25 2.26 -7.91
CA GLY A 3 -10.88 2.04 -7.48
C GLY A 3 -10.86 2.07 -5.96
N TRP A 4 -10.49 0.95 -5.36
CA TRP A 4 -10.26 0.88 -3.93
C TRP A 4 -9.22 1.92 -3.55
N ILE A 5 -9.52 2.73 -2.54
CA ILE A 5 -8.65 3.80 -2.07
C ILE A 5 -7.42 3.13 -1.46
N VAL A 6 -6.28 3.25 -2.14
CA VAL A 6 -4.99 2.90 -1.57
C VAL A 6 -4.39 4.20 -1.05
N ALA A 7 -4.29 4.35 0.27
CA ALA A 7 -3.73 5.55 0.89
C ALA A 7 -2.36 5.93 0.30
N GLY A 8 -1.56 4.92 -0.08
CA GLY A 8 -0.28 5.10 -0.76
C GLY A 8 -0.36 5.93 -2.04
N VAL A 9 -1.39 5.77 -2.87
CA VAL A 9 -1.52 6.53 -4.14
C VAL A 9 -1.70 8.02 -3.87
N TYR A 10 -2.60 8.39 -2.96
CA TYR A 10 -2.82 9.79 -2.59
C TYR A 10 -1.60 10.39 -1.89
N LEU A 11 -0.87 9.62 -1.08
CA LEU A 11 0.39 10.07 -0.48
C LEU A 11 1.46 10.31 -1.54
N THR A 12 1.58 9.43 -2.53
CA THR A 12 2.50 9.59 -3.65
C THR A 12 2.14 10.85 -4.47
N ASP A 13 0.87 11.05 -4.79
CA ASP A 13 0.42 12.27 -5.49
C ASP A 13 0.69 13.52 -4.66
N TRP A 14 0.48 13.47 -3.34
CA TRP A 14 0.82 14.56 -2.43
C TRP A 14 2.31 14.90 -2.49
N THR A 15 3.19 13.89 -2.45
CA THR A 15 4.64 14.10 -2.61
C THR A 15 5.00 14.68 -3.98
N PHE A 16 4.38 14.20 -5.07
CA PHE A 16 4.65 14.73 -6.40
C PHE A 16 4.18 16.18 -6.58
N ILE A 17 3.04 16.55 -5.99
CA ILE A 17 2.57 17.94 -6.00
C ILE A 17 3.53 18.81 -5.19
N GLY A 18 3.94 18.34 -4.01
CA GLY A 18 4.84 19.02 -3.09
C GLY A 18 6.22 19.31 -3.68
N ASP A 19 6.89 18.27 -4.18
CA ASP A 19 8.28 18.31 -4.62
C ASP A 19 8.42 18.68 -6.10
N GLY A 20 7.45 18.30 -6.93
CA GLY A 20 7.49 18.55 -8.37
C GLY A 20 7.18 20.00 -8.77
N ASN A 21 6.54 20.78 -7.89
CA ASN A 21 6.11 22.15 -8.18
C ASN A 21 6.67 23.14 -7.16
N PRO A 22 7.31 24.25 -7.58
CA PRO A 22 7.78 25.27 -6.65
C PRO A 22 6.59 26.03 -6.03
N ASP A 23 6.77 26.54 -4.81
CA ASP A 23 5.74 27.31 -4.10
C ASP A 23 5.44 28.68 -4.73
N GLN A 24 6.42 29.22 -5.45
CA GLN A 24 6.35 30.47 -6.19
C GLN A 24 6.56 30.20 -7.68
N LEU A 25 6.09 31.11 -8.53
CA LEU A 25 6.32 31.00 -9.97
C LEU A 25 7.82 31.15 -10.27
N ARG A 26 8.39 30.24 -11.08
CA ARG A 26 9.82 30.27 -11.43
C ARG A 26 10.25 31.58 -12.08
N GLU A 27 9.39 32.12 -12.95
CA GLU A 27 9.63 33.38 -13.66
C GLU A 27 9.32 34.63 -12.82
N LYS A 28 8.50 34.48 -11.78
CA LYS A 28 8.04 35.58 -10.91
C LYS A 28 8.07 35.13 -9.44
N PRO A 29 9.25 35.12 -8.80
CA PRO A 29 9.41 34.57 -7.46
C PRO A 29 8.52 35.24 -6.41
N HIS A 30 8.17 36.51 -6.55
CA HIS A 30 7.26 37.17 -5.59
C HIS A 30 5.79 36.75 -5.72
N GLN A 31 5.44 35.90 -6.68
CA GLN A 31 4.07 35.44 -6.92
C GLN A 31 3.90 33.97 -6.53
N ILE A 32 2.85 33.68 -5.78
CA ILE A 32 2.50 32.32 -5.35
C ILE A 32 2.11 31.48 -6.57
N ASN A 33 2.58 30.24 -6.61
CA ASN A 33 2.14 29.26 -7.59
C ASN A 33 0.76 28.73 -7.21
N PHE A 34 -0.29 29.41 -7.68
CA PHE A 34 -1.67 29.02 -7.37
C PHE A 34 -2.06 27.65 -7.96
N ASN A 35 -1.46 27.25 -9.09
CA ASN A 35 -1.70 25.94 -9.70
C ASN A 35 -1.28 24.80 -8.76
N LYS A 36 -0.11 24.92 -8.10
CA LYS A 36 0.33 23.96 -7.06
C LYS A 36 -0.72 23.85 -5.94
N ARG A 37 -1.20 25.00 -5.45
CA ARG A 37 -2.17 25.05 -4.34
C ARG A 37 -3.52 24.46 -4.75
N GLN A 38 -3.95 24.72 -5.98
CA GLN A 38 -5.18 24.16 -6.53
C GLN A 38 -5.12 22.63 -6.60
N LYS A 39 -4.04 22.05 -7.14
CA LYS A 39 -3.86 20.58 -7.19
C LYS A 39 -3.88 19.95 -5.79
N ALA A 40 -3.20 20.57 -4.82
CA ALA A 40 -3.22 20.10 -3.45
C ALA A 40 -4.64 20.15 -2.84
N ALA A 41 -5.38 21.23 -3.10
CA ALA A 41 -6.76 21.38 -2.62
C ALA A 41 -7.71 20.34 -3.25
N GLU A 42 -7.59 20.08 -4.55
CA GLU A 42 -8.37 19.05 -5.25
C GLU A 42 -8.15 17.67 -4.63
N LEU A 43 -6.89 17.32 -4.34
CA LEU A 43 -6.55 16.06 -3.66
C LEU A 43 -7.19 15.97 -2.26
N ILE A 44 -7.10 17.03 -1.46
CA ILE A 44 -7.68 17.07 -0.11
C ILE A 44 -9.20 16.91 -0.17
N VAL A 45 -9.88 17.63 -1.06
CA VAL A 45 -11.34 17.55 -1.22
C VAL A 45 -11.75 16.13 -1.60
N GLN A 46 -10.97 15.47 -2.46
CA GLN A 46 -11.21 14.09 -2.83
C GLN A 46 -11.09 13.15 -1.62
N ILE A 47 -10.04 13.27 -0.80
CA ILE A 47 -9.88 12.48 0.44
C ILE A 47 -11.07 12.71 1.38
N GLN A 48 -11.47 13.97 1.59
CA GLN A 48 -12.59 14.32 2.47
C GLN A 48 -13.92 13.73 1.98
N SER A 49 -14.12 13.67 0.66
CA SER A 49 -15.33 13.05 0.09
C SER A 49 -15.46 11.58 0.48
N TYR A 50 -14.34 10.85 0.56
CA TYR A 50 -14.37 9.45 0.98
C TYR A 50 -14.52 9.28 2.49
N GLN A 51 -14.03 10.24 3.28
CA GLN A 51 -14.24 10.26 4.73
C GLN A 51 -15.66 10.66 5.14
N SER A 52 -16.47 11.18 4.21
CA SER A 52 -17.81 11.70 4.51
C SER A 52 -18.84 10.64 4.88
N MET A 53 -18.62 9.38 4.47
CA MET A 53 -19.57 8.29 4.66
C MET A 53 -19.09 7.35 5.77
N PRO A 54 -19.75 7.35 6.95
CA PRO A 54 -19.43 6.40 7.99
C PRO A 54 -19.89 4.98 7.60
N TYR A 55 -19.20 3.98 8.12
CA TYR A 55 -19.62 2.59 7.97
C TYR A 55 -20.91 2.32 8.76
N GLN A 56 -21.86 1.64 8.13
CA GLN A 56 -23.11 1.18 8.77
C GLN A 56 -22.88 -0.13 9.54
N LEU A 57 -21.92 -0.11 10.47
CA LEU A 57 -21.54 -1.27 11.28
C LEU A 57 -21.64 -0.91 12.76
N ALA A 58 -22.13 -1.84 13.57
CA ALA A 58 -22.10 -1.69 15.02
C ALA A 58 -20.69 -1.99 15.54
N PRO A 59 -20.05 -1.09 16.32
CA PRO A 59 -18.75 -1.36 16.90
C PRO A 59 -18.86 -2.49 17.93
N MET A 60 -17.96 -3.46 17.85
CA MET A 60 -17.86 -4.58 18.79
C MET A 60 -16.54 -4.46 19.56
N PRO A 61 -16.54 -3.95 20.81
CA PRO A 61 -15.32 -3.66 21.55
C PRO A 61 -14.39 -4.87 21.75
N SER A 62 -14.96 -6.07 21.91
CA SER A 62 -14.20 -7.30 22.09
C SER A 62 -13.37 -7.66 20.84
N ILE A 63 -13.99 -7.55 19.66
CA ILE A 63 -13.31 -7.83 18.39
C ILE A 63 -12.30 -6.72 18.09
N GLY A 64 -12.68 -5.46 18.31
CA GLY A 64 -11.77 -4.31 18.13
C GLY A 64 -10.50 -4.46 18.95
N LYS A 65 -10.65 -4.74 20.25
CA LYS A 65 -9.52 -4.98 21.14
C LYS A 65 -8.67 -6.18 20.72
N PHE A 66 -9.30 -7.30 20.35
CA PHE A 66 -8.56 -8.47 19.87
C PHE A 66 -7.70 -8.15 18.64
N LEU A 67 -8.24 -7.36 17.70
CA LEU A 67 -7.50 -6.94 16.52
C LEU A 67 -6.35 -5.99 16.88
N GLU A 68 -6.59 -5.02 17.76
CA GLU A 68 -5.55 -4.09 18.25
C GLU A 68 -4.41 -4.84 18.94
N ASP A 69 -4.73 -5.72 19.89
CA ASP A 69 -3.76 -6.53 20.64
C ASP A 69 -2.96 -7.44 19.67
N SER A 70 -3.61 -7.99 18.63
CA SER A 70 -2.96 -8.84 17.62
C SER A 70 -2.02 -8.07 16.69
N LEU A 71 -2.25 -6.77 16.50
CA LEU A 71 -1.45 -5.91 15.62
C LEU A 71 -0.32 -5.19 16.36
N GLU A 72 -0.36 -5.09 17.68
CA GLU A 72 0.63 -4.35 18.49
C GLU A 72 2.03 -4.98 18.43
N ASN A 73 2.11 -6.30 18.27
CA ASN A 73 3.38 -7.04 18.20
C ASN A 73 3.41 -7.91 16.93
N PRO A 74 3.62 -7.31 15.75
CA PRO A 74 3.76 -8.08 14.52
C PRO A 74 4.98 -9.01 14.65
N ARG A 75 4.84 -10.23 14.14
CA ARG A 75 5.99 -11.13 14.01
C ARG A 75 7.02 -10.53 13.07
N ASP A 76 8.29 -10.81 13.34
CA ASP A 76 9.37 -10.33 12.49
C ASP A 76 9.26 -10.94 11.08
N GLU A 77 9.59 -10.14 10.07
CA GLU A 77 9.51 -10.57 8.67
C GLU A 77 10.38 -11.81 8.42
N LYS A 78 11.55 -11.89 9.05
CA LYS A 78 12.45 -13.02 8.90
C LYS A 78 11.86 -14.28 9.54
N GLU A 79 11.26 -14.16 10.71
CA GLU A 79 10.59 -15.29 11.38
C GLU A 79 9.43 -15.83 10.53
N LEU A 80 8.64 -14.93 9.93
CA LEU A 80 7.55 -15.32 9.04
C LEU A 80 8.07 -15.99 7.77
N TYR A 81 9.17 -15.50 7.22
CA TYR A 81 9.82 -16.10 6.06
C TYR A 81 10.39 -17.49 6.38
N ASP A 82 11.07 -17.65 7.52
CA ASP A 82 11.61 -18.93 7.97
C ASP A 82 10.46 -19.94 8.21
N LEU A 83 9.37 -19.52 8.87
CA LEU A 83 8.17 -20.33 9.05
C LEU A 83 7.54 -20.74 7.71
N SER A 84 7.50 -19.84 6.74
CA SER A 84 7.01 -20.15 5.39
C SER A 84 7.85 -21.24 4.73
N LEU A 85 9.17 -21.23 4.90
CA LEU A 85 10.06 -22.26 4.35
C LEU A 85 9.94 -23.61 5.07
N GLU A 86 9.60 -23.60 6.36
CA GLU A 86 9.32 -24.83 7.10
C GLU A 86 8.01 -25.49 6.63
N LEU A 87 6.98 -24.69 6.39
CA LEU A 87 5.68 -25.18 5.91
C LEU A 87 5.74 -25.65 4.45
N GLU A 88 6.42 -24.88 3.61
CA GLU A 88 6.61 -25.17 2.18
C GLU A 88 8.10 -25.11 1.82
N PRO A 89 8.84 -26.22 2.03
CA PRO A 89 10.25 -26.29 1.69
C PRO A 89 10.48 -26.08 0.20
N ARG A 90 11.58 -25.40 -0.14
CA ARG A 90 11.97 -25.21 -1.54
C ARG A 90 12.34 -26.56 -2.16
N GLU A 91 11.79 -26.83 -3.35
CA GLU A 91 12.25 -27.95 -4.18
C GLU A 91 13.76 -27.82 -4.40
N ARG A 92 14.49 -28.92 -4.21
CA ARG A 92 15.91 -28.94 -4.57
C ARG A 92 16.03 -28.85 -6.09
N ASP A 93 17.08 -28.20 -6.58
CA ASP A 93 17.29 -28.05 -8.03
C ASP A 93 17.28 -29.40 -8.77
N ASP A 94 17.82 -30.45 -8.16
CA ASP A 94 17.81 -31.81 -8.70
C ASP A 94 16.39 -32.40 -8.81
N GLU A 95 15.54 -32.13 -7.81
CA GLU A 95 14.13 -32.57 -7.77
C GLU A 95 13.29 -31.80 -8.79
N LYS A 96 13.59 -30.50 -8.95
CA LYS A 96 12.98 -29.64 -9.97
C LYS A 96 13.35 -30.10 -11.38
N ILE A 97 14.61 -30.46 -11.62
CA ILE A 97 15.06 -31.02 -12.90
C ILE A 97 14.40 -32.37 -13.16
N ALA A 98 14.36 -33.26 -12.16
CA ALA A 98 13.69 -34.56 -12.29
C ALA A 98 12.20 -34.41 -12.60
N ARG A 99 11.52 -33.46 -11.96
CA ARG A 99 10.11 -33.13 -12.22
C ARG A 99 9.90 -32.58 -13.63
N LEU A 100 10.71 -31.60 -14.06
CA LEU A 100 10.62 -31.03 -15.41
C LEU A 100 10.91 -32.06 -16.50
N LEU A 101 11.84 -32.98 -16.27
CA LEU A 101 12.14 -34.09 -17.18
C LEU A 101 10.97 -35.09 -17.27
N ALA A 102 10.31 -35.38 -16.13
CA ALA A 102 9.12 -36.22 -16.11
C ALA A 102 7.90 -35.54 -16.77
N GLU A 103 7.66 -34.25 -16.51
CA GLU A 103 6.55 -33.48 -17.08
C GLU A 103 6.72 -33.23 -18.59
N SER A 104 7.95 -33.18 -19.10
CA SER A 104 8.26 -33.04 -20.54
C SER A 104 8.20 -34.36 -21.32
N GLY A 105 7.98 -35.49 -20.64
CA GLY A 105 7.92 -36.82 -21.26
C GLY A 105 9.26 -37.34 -21.77
N PHE A 106 10.37 -36.81 -21.23
CA PHE A 106 11.73 -37.27 -21.56
C PHE A 106 12.14 -38.52 -20.77
N LEU A 107 11.34 -38.91 -19.76
CA LEU A 107 11.41 -40.14 -18.98
C LEU A 107 10.23 -41.06 -19.31
#